data_AF-A0A1D2XCH9-F1
#
_entry.id   AF-A0A1D2XCH9-F1
#
_cell.length_a   1.000
_cell.length_b   1.000
_cell.length_c   1.000
_cell.angle_alpha   90.00
_cell.angle_beta   90.00
_cell.angle_gamma   90.00
#
_symmetry.space_group_name_H-M   'P 1'
#
loop_
_entity.id
_entity.type
_entity.pdbx_description
1 polymer ?
#
loop_
_entity_poly.entity_id
_entity_poly.type
_entity_poly.pdbx_seq_one_letter_code
_entity_poly.pdbx_strand_id
1 'polypeptide(L)'
;MPISNKTVGIDLGLTDLFITSSGEKSGNPKFTKRYERKLAYFQRELAKKQKGSNNRVKARLKVARQLQYKAEWADRTVIEIDRFFPNSKHCSSCGFVNESLPLSIREWD
;
A
#
# COMPACT_ATOMS: atom_id res chain seq x y z
N MET A 1 19.33 35.87 11.32
CA MET A 1 19.55 34.40 11.16
C MET A 1 21.05 34.17 11.08
N PRO A 2 21.64 33.18 11.76
CA PRO A 2 23.08 32.94 11.64
C PRO A 2 23.35 32.31 10.27
N ILE A 3 24.19 32.96 9.47
CA ILE A 3 24.63 32.43 8.18
C ILE A 3 25.79 31.49 8.49
N SER A 4 25.55 30.19 8.42
CA SER A 4 26.59 29.17 8.50
C SER A 4 27.21 29.01 7.11
N ASN A 5 28.54 29.15 6.98
CA ASN A 5 29.32 28.95 5.74
C ASN A 5 29.37 27.48 5.25
N LYS A 6 28.37 26.67 5.57
CA LYS A 6 28.27 25.29 5.10
C LYS A 6 27.69 25.29 3.68
N THR A 7 28.55 25.04 2.70
CA THR A 7 28.12 24.72 1.34
C THR A 7 27.40 23.38 1.36
N VAL A 8 26.09 23.38 1.19
CA VAL A 8 25.27 22.18 1.07
C VAL A 8 24.94 21.98 -0.41
N GLY A 9 25.33 20.84 -0.97
CA GLY A 9 24.88 20.43 -2.31
C GLY A 9 23.41 20.01 -2.24
N ILE A 10 22.60 20.51 -3.16
CA ILE A 10 21.17 20.17 -3.28
C ILE A 10 20.99 19.46 -4.61
N ASP A 11 20.76 18.15 -4.55
CA ASP A 11 20.47 17.34 -5.74
C ASP A 11 18.96 17.14 -5.88
N LEU A 12 18.41 17.50 -7.04
CA LEU A 12 16.98 17.38 -7.34
C LEU A 12 16.72 16.04 -8.07
N GLY A 13 16.06 15.10 -7.39
CA GLY A 13 15.80 13.77 -7.91
C GLY A 13 14.35 13.54 -8.37
N LEU A 14 14.14 12.49 -9.16
CA LEU A 14 12.79 12.01 -9.49
C LEU A 14 12.12 11.33 -8.29
N THR A 15 12.91 10.64 -7.45
CA THR A 15 12.45 9.93 -6.26
C THR A 15 12.26 10.86 -5.07
N ASP A 16 13.21 11.77 -4.85
CA ASP A 16 13.22 12.75 -3.76
C ASP A 16 13.32 14.15 -4.35
N LEU A 17 12.42 15.06 -3.92
CA LEU A 17 12.33 16.42 -4.48
C LEU A 17 13.66 17.16 -4.33
N PHE A 18 14.34 16.98 -3.20
CA PHE A 18 15.73 17.34 -3.02
C PHE A 18 16.40 16.43 -1.98
N ILE A 19 17.67 16.11 -2.23
CA ILE A 19 18.58 15.42 -1.30
C ILE A 19 19.70 16.40 -0.96
N THR A 20 19.92 16.66 0.33
CA THR A 20 21.08 17.44 0.77
C THR A 20 22.29 16.54 0.99
N SER A 21 23.50 17.07 0.78
CA SER A 21 24.76 16.35 1.09
C SER A 21 24.89 15.97 2.58
N SER A 22 24.07 16.55 3.47
CA SER A 22 23.92 16.17 4.88
C SER A 22 22.96 14.98 5.11
N GLY A 23 22.41 14.38 4.05
CA GLY A 23 21.55 13.20 4.11
C GLY A 23 20.06 13.49 4.38
N GLU A 24 19.65 14.76 4.40
CA GLU A 24 18.24 15.13 4.54
C GLU A 24 17.52 14.94 3.21
N LYS A 25 16.49 14.07 3.20
CA LYS A 25 15.70 13.75 2.02
C LYS A 25 14.31 14.32 2.16
N SER A 26 13.88 15.14 1.20
CA SER A 26 12.47 15.45 1.05
C SER A 26 11.84 14.47 0.06
N GLY A 27 10.83 13.72 0.50
CA GLY A 27 10.05 12.89 -0.41
C GLY A 27 9.41 13.75 -1.50
N ASN A 28 9.10 13.17 -2.67
CA ASN A 28 8.52 13.94 -3.77
C ASN A 28 6.97 14.02 -3.70
N PRO A 29 6.38 15.16 -3.30
CA PRO A 29 4.94 15.27 -3.04
C PRO A 29 4.07 15.31 -4.30
N LYS A 30 4.66 15.52 -5.49
CA LYS A 30 3.89 15.65 -6.74
C LYS A 30 3.49 14.30 -7.33
N PHE A 31 4.30 13.27 -7.10
CA PHE A 31 4.07 11.95 -7.69
C PHE A 31 2.88 11.24 -7.04
N THR A 32 2.78 11.24 -5.70
CA THR A 32 1.74 10.52 -4.93
C THR A 32 0.32 10.86 -5.37
N LYS A 33 -0.03 12.15 -5.54
CA LYS A 33 -1.39 12.59 -5.93
C LYS A 33 -1.89 12.02 -7.27
N ARG A 34 -1.01 11.90 -8.28
CA ARG A 34 -1.40 11.34 -9.59
C ARG A 34 -1.67 9.84 -9.49
N TYR A 35 -0.88 9.13 -8.69
CA TYR A 35 -1.04 7.69 -8.47
C TYR A 35 -2.27 7.38 -7.64
N GLU A 36 -2.55 8.15 -6.59
CA GLU A 36 -3.78 8.04 -5.80
C GLU A 36 -5.02 8.12 -6.70
N ARG A 37 -5.05 9.09 -7.62
CA ARG A 37 -6.15 9.21 -8.60
C ARG A 37 -6.28 7.98 -9.49
N LYS A 38 -5.16 7.41 -9.95
CA LYS A 38 -5.14 6.23 -10.82
C LYS A 38 -5.54 4.96 -10.07
N LEU A 39 -5.09 4.80 -8.82
CA LEU A 39 -5.51 3.72 -7.93
C LEU A 39 -7.00 3.82 -7.65
N ALA A 40 -7.50 5.01 -7.28
CA ALA A 40 -8.92 5.25 -7.06
C ALA A 40 -9.77 4.97 -8.31
N TYR A 41 -9.26 5.29 -9.51
CA TYR A 41 -9.92 4.94 -10.77
C TYR A 41 -10.05 3.42 -10.94
N PHE A 42 -8.96 2.65 -10.76
CA PHE A 42 -9.03 1.20 -10.88
C PHE A 42 -9.88 0.55 -9.78
N GLN A 43 -9.87 1.09 -8.57
CA GLN A 43 -10.74 0.64 -7.48
C GLN A 43 -12.23 0.88 -7.80
N ARG A 44 -12.59 2.05 -8.34
CA ARG A 44 -13.95 2.33 -8.82
C ARG A 44 -14.38 1.40 -9.94
N GLU A 45 -13.49 1.15 -10.92
CA GLU A 45 -13.77 0.20 -11.99
C GLU A 45 -14.00 -1.22 -11.46
N LEU A 46 -13.21 -1.67 -10.50
CA LEU A 46 -13.37 -2.97 -9.84
C LEU A 46 -14.72 -3.06 -9.10
N ALA A 47 -15.10 -2.00 -8.37
CA ALA A 47 -16.35 -1.96 -7.62
C ALA A 47 -17.59 -2.17 -8.50
N LYS A 48 -17.56 -1.63 -9.73
CA LYS A 48 -18.64 -1.75 -10.73
C LYS A 48 -18.74 -3.14 -11.37
N LYS A 49 -17.73 -4.03 -11.25
CA LYS A 49 -17.76 -5.33 -11.92
C LYS A 49 -18.57 -6.37 -11.12
N GLN A 50 -19.38 -7.16 -11.81
CA GLN A 50 -20.15 -8.25 -11.22
C GLN A 50 -19.24 -9.24 -10.47
N LYS A 51 -19.62 -9.59 -9.23
CA LYS A 51 -18.91 -10.60 -8.41
C LYS A 51 -18.88 -11.93 -9.18
N GLY A 52 -17.71 -12.59 -9.20
CA GLY A 52 -17.52 -13.87 -9.91
C GLY A 52 -17.23 -13.77 -11.41
N SER A 53 -17.42 -12.60 -12.05
CA SER A 53 -17.14 -12.48 -13.50
C SER A 53 -15.64 -12.48 -13.83
N ASN A 54 -15.27 -13.01 -15.00
CA ASN A 54 -13.90 -12.94 -15.53
C ASN A 54 -13.40 -11.49 -15.69
N ASN A 55 -14.32 -10.56 -15.98
CA ASN A 55 -14.00 -9.13 -16.07
C ASN A 55 -13.64 -8.52 -14.71
N ARG A 56 -14.25 -9.00 -13.62
CA ARG A 56 -13.85 -8.62 -12.25
C ARG A 56 -12.46 -9.12 -11.91
N VAL A 57 -12.11 -10.34 -12.30
CA VAL A 57 -10.76 -10.90 -12.12
C VAL A 57 -9.73 -10.02 -12.82
N LYS A 58 -9.95 -9.70 -14.10
CA LYS A 58 -9.08 -8.79 -14.88
C LYS A 58 -8.96 -7.40 -14.22
N ALA A 59 -10.05 -6.84 -13.70
CA ALA A 59 -10.01 -5.55 -13.00
C ALA A 59 -9.23 -5.64 -11.67
N ARG A 60 -9.34 -6.74 -10.94
CA ARG A 60 -8.62 -6.97 -9.68
C ARG A 60 -7.10 -7.04 -9.91
N LEU A 61 -6.68 -7.70 -10.97
CA LEU A 61 -5.26 -7.76 -11.38
C LEU A 61 -4.69 -6.36 -11.71
N LYS A 62 -5.49 -5.46 -12.29
CA LYS A 62 -5.06 -4.07 -12.55
C LYS A 62 -4.80 -3.30 -11.25
N VAL A 63 -5.65 -3.50 -10.23
CA VAL A 63 -5.46 -2.91 -8.90
C VAL A 63 -4.22 -3.49 -8.24
N ALA A 64 -4.06 -4.82 -8.23
CA ALA A 64 -2.90 -5.50 -7.66
C ALA A 64 -1.58 -5.02 -8.28
N ARG A 65 -1.50 -4.94 -9.61
CA ARG A 65 -0.32 -4.40 -10.31
C ARG A 65 0.00 -2.96 -9.88
N GLN A 66 -1.01 -2.12 -9.72
CA GLN A 66 -0.82 -0.72 -9.32
C GLN A 66 -0.31 -0.61 -7.87
N LEU A 67 -0.75 -1.51 -6.98
CA LEU A 67 -0.27 -1.61 -5.61
C LEU A 67 1.16 -2.15 -5.56
N GLN A 68 1.46 -3.24 -6.27
CA GLN A 68 2.79 -3.86 -6.32
C GLN A 68 3.87 -2.86 -6.76
N TYR A 69 3.64 -2.18 -7.89
CA TYR A 69 4.54 -1.14 -8.41
C TYR A 69 4.81 -0.05 -7.37
N LYS A 70 3.84 0.28 -6.51
CA LYS A 70 4.04 1.29 -5.46
C LYS A 70 4.64 0.77 -4.18
N ALA A 71 4.39 -0.49 -3.87
CA ALA A 71 5.01 -1.18 -2.76
C ALA A 71 6.53 -1.25 -2.99
N GLU A 72 6.97 -1.64 -4.20
CA GLU A 72 8.37 -1.63 -4.61
C GLU A 72 9.02 -0.25 -4.47
N TRP A 73 8.33 0.81 -4.93
CA TRP A 73 8.83 2.18 -4.80
C TRP A 73 8.95 2.67 -3.35
N ALA A 74 8.09 2.17 -2.47
CA ALA A 74 8.05 2.58 -1.06
C ALA A 74 8.80 1.61 -0.15
N ASP A 75 9.52 0.63 -0.72
CA ASP A 75 10.16 -0.48 -0.01
C ASP A 75 9.19 -1.20 0.96
N ARG A 76 7.99 -1.50 0.46
CA ARG A 76 6.90 -2.19 1.16
C ARG A 76 6.54 -3.47 0.44
N THR A 77 6.07 -4.47 1.20
CA THR A 77 5.58 -5.73 0.65
C THR A 77 4.06 -5.71 0.49
N VAL A 78 3.57 -6.19 -0.65
CA VAL A 78 2.15 -6.49 -0.87
C VAL A 78 1.99 -8.00 -0.88
N ILE A 79 1.09 -8.50 -0.02
CA ILE A 79 0.74 -9.91 0.04
C ILE A 79 -0.70 -10.04 -0.47
N GLU A 80 -0.89 -10.84 -1.51
CA GLU A 80 -2.24 -11.21 -1.94
C GLU A 80 -2.75 -12.34 -1.04
N ILE A 81 -3.89 -12.09 -0.41
CA ILE A 81 -4.53 -13.03 0.50
C ILE A 81 -5.66 -13.75 -0.25
N ASP A 82 -5.77 -15.07 -0.09
CA ASP A 82 -6.84 -15.87 -0.68
C ASP A 82 -8.23 -15.47 -0.12
N ARG A 83 -9.29 -15.66 -0.91
CA ARG A 83 -10.66 -15.36 -0.47
C ARG A 83 -11.07 -16.13 0.78
N PHE A 84 -10.61 -17.37 0.91
CA PHE A 84 -10.92 -18.26 2.01
C PHE A 84 -9.87 -18.21 3.12
N PHE A 85 -8.93 -17.25 3.04
CA PHE A 85 -7.97 -17.04 4.10
C PHE A 85 -8.70 -16.68 5.41
N PRO A 86 -8.49 -17.44 6.49
CA PRO A 86 -9.24 -17.31 7.74
C PRO A 86 -8.75 -16.13 8.60
N ASN A 87 -8.77 -14.89 8.07
CA ASN A 87 -8.19 -13.72 8.74
C ASN A 87 -8.78 -13.46 10.13
N SER A 88 -10.09 -13.69 10.27
CA SER A 88 -10.83 -13.39 11.49
C SER A 88 -10.90 -14.58 12.43
N LYS A 89 -10.43 -15.74 11.98
CA LYS A 89 -10.39 -17.00 12.75
C LYS A 89 -8.97 -17.30 13.25
N HIS A 90 -7.99 -16.49 12.89
CA HIS A 90 -6.61 -16.65 13.32
C HIS A 90 -6.36 -15.85 14.59
N CYS A 91 -5.88 -16.52 15.64
CA CYS A 91 -5.42 -15.83 16.83
C CYS A 91 -4.16 -15.00 16.51
N SER A 92 -4.16 -13.72 16.85
CA SER A 92 -3.01 -12.82 16.62
C SER A 92 -1.80 -13.14 17.52
N SER A 93 -2.03 -13.84 18.63
CA SER A 93 -0.98 -14.21 19.60
C SER A 93 -0.27 -15.52 19.23
N CYS A 94 -1.03 -16.57 18.87
CA CYS A 94 -0.47 -17.92 18.70
C CYS A 94 -0.67 -18.54 17.31
N GLY A 95 -1.49 -17.92 16.46
CA GLY A 95 -1.77 -18.39 15.10
C GLY A 95 -2.67 -19.62 14.96
N PHE A 96 -3.28 -20.06 16.07
CA PHE A 96 -4.35 -21.05 16.01
C PHE A 96 -5.52 -20.56 15.16
N VAL A 97 -6.03 -21.41 14.27
CA VAL A 97 -7.19 -21.14 13.43
C VAL A 97 -8.42 -21.78 14.06
N ASN A 98 -9.36 -20.96 14.54
CA ASN A 98 -10.60 -21.43 15.10
C ASN A 98 -11.56 -21.90 13.99
N GLU A 99 -12.06 -23.13 14.08
CA GLU A 99 -13.00 -23.70 13.12
C GLU A 99 -14.34 -22.94 13.11
N SER A 100 -14.77 -22.43 14.26
CA SER A 100 -16.05 -21.77 14.47
C SER A 100 -15.88 -20.50 15.31
N LEU A 101 -16.23 -19.35 14.73
CA LEU A 101 -16.28 -18.07 15.45
C LEU A 101 -17.73 -17.55 15.45
N PRO A 102 -18.58 -18.03 16.35
CA PRO A 102 -19.95 -17.55 16.49
C PRO A 102 -19.95 -16.05 16.85
N LEU A 103 -20.93 -15.30 16.36
CA LEU A 103 -21.07 -13.85 16.65
C LEU A 103 -21.14 -13.51 18.14
N SER A 104 -21.49 -14.48 19.00
CA SER A 104 -21.55 -14.33 20.46
C SER A 104 -20.18 -14.32 21.13
N ILE A 105 -19.14 -14.84 20.49
CA ILE A 105 -17.77 -14.85 21.01
C ILE A 105 -17.12 -13.52 20.61
N ARG A 106 -16.88 -12.66 21.60
CA ARG A 106 -16.29 -11.32 21.41
C ARG A 106 -14.86 -11.20 21.91
N GLU A 107 -14.41 -12.20 22.67
CA GLU A 107 -13.10 -12.21 23.32
C GLU A 107 -12.37 -13.50 22.94
N TRP A 108 -11.05 -13.39 22.79
CA TRP A 108 -10.14 -14.50 22.51
C TRP A 108 -9.49 -14.89 23.83
N ASP A 109 -9.74 -16.09 24.32
CA ASP A 109 -9.00 -16.69 25.45
C ASP A 109 -7.61 -17.17 25.01
#